data_AF-A0A9D1Y329-F1
#
_entry.id   AF-A0A9D1Y329-F1
#
_cell.length_a   1.000
_cell.length_b   1.000
_cell.length_c   1.000
_cell.angle_alpha   90.00
_cell.angle_beta   90.00
_cell.angle_gamma   90.00
#
_symmetry.space_group_name_H-M   'P 1'
#
loop_
_entity.id
_entity.type
_entity.pdbx_description
1 polymer ?
#
loop_
_entity_poly.entity_id
_entity_poly.type
_entity_poly.pdbx_seq_one_letter_code
_entity_poly.pdbx_strand_id
1 'polypeptide(L)'
;MLDDLLELVLELVVEGAIGAARSKGLPAPVRLALAGTLLLLFLGIVGLILWAGIGSGNGKLVLLGIVLAAGFAAWLVSRIRRLEKGRRRK
;
A
#
# COMPACT_ATOMS: atom_id res chain seq x y z
N MET A 1 8.02 28.32 -0.63
CA MET A 1 6.60 28.51 -1.00
C MET A 1 5.93 27.17 -1.33
N LEU A 2 6.28 26.49 -2.44
CA LEU A 2 5.84 25.09 -2.65
C LEU A 2 6.55 24.12 -1.69
N ASP A 3 7.84 24.36 -1.40
CA ASP A 3 8.60 23.57 -0.44
C ASP A 3 8.04 23.66 0.98
N ASP A 4 7.65 24.84 1.49
CA ASP A 4 6.99 25.00 2.80
C ASP A 4 5.67 24.24 2.90
N LEU A 5 4.85 24.29 1.84
CA LEU A 5 3.59 23.56 1.79
C LEU A 5 3.82 22.05 1.77
N LEU A 6 4.85 21.59 1.04
CA LEU A 6 5.26 20.20 1.03
C LEU A 6 5.79 19.75 2.39
N GLU A 7 6.62 20.56 3.05
CA GLU A 7 7.17 20.29 4.38
C GLU A 7 6.06 20.16 5.41
N LEU A 8 5.08 21.08 5.41
CA LEU A 8 3.93 21.04 6.30
C LEU A 8 3.03 19.81 6.05
N VAL A 9 2.81 19.44 4.78
CA VAL A 9 2.04 18.24 4.43
C VAL A 9 2.81 16.97 4.82
N LEU A 10 4.13 16.96 4.62
CA LEU A 10 4.97 15.81 4.95
C LEU A 10 5.02 15.62 6.47
N GLU A 11 5.18 16.70 7.22
CA GLU A 11 5.18 16.70 8.68
C GLU A 11 3.83 16.20 9.22
N LEU A 12 2.71 16.70 8.68
CA LEU A 12 1.37 16.24 9.06
C LEU A 12 1.15 14.74 8.77
N VAL A 13 1.62 14.25 7.61
CA VAL A 13 1.50 12.84 7.23
C VAL A 13 2.41 11.96 8.08
N VAL A 14 3.65 12.39 8.36
CA VAL A 14 4.62 11.66 9.18
C VAL A 14 4.16 11.61 10.63
N GLU A 15 3.69 12.72 11.18
CA GLU A 15 3.19 12.81 12.55
C GLU A 15 1.89 11.99 12.71
N GLY A 16 0.99 12.05 11.73
CA GLY A 16 -0.19 11.18 11.67
C GLY A 16 0.18 9.69 11.57
N ALA A 17 1.20 9.35 10.78
CA ALA A 17 1.69 7.98 10.65
C ALA A 17 2.35 7.47 11.94
N ILE A 18 3.14 8.30 12.62
CA ILE A 18 3.78 7.98 13.90
C ILE A 18 2.71 7.83 15.00
N GLY A 19 1.72 8.73 15.05
CA GLY A 19 0.58 8.65 15.97
C GLY A 19 -0.23 7.36 15.77
N ALA A 20 -0.51 7.00 14.51
CA ALA A 20 -1.18 5.75 14.16
C ALA A 20 -0.32 4.50 14.47
N ALA A 21 1.00 4.56 14.26
CA ALA A 21 1.92 3.46 14.54
C ALA A 21 2.17 3.25 16.05
N ARG A 22 2.14 4.33 16.84
CA ARG A 22 2.31 4.29 18.30
C ARG A 22 1.05 3.81 19.03
N SER A 23 -0.12 3.98 18.42
CA SER A 23 -1.37 3.40 18.91
C SER A 23 -1.43 1.90 18.63
N LYS A 24 -0.85 1.10 19.54
CA LYS A 24 -1.03 -0.37 19.58
C LYS A 24 -2.49 -0.82 19.79
N GLY A 25 -3.44 0.11 19.95
CA GLY A 25 -4.82 -0.12 20.38
C GLY A 25 -5.90 0.04 19.32
N LEU A 26 -5.58 0.08 18.02
CA LEU A 26 -6.62 0.10 16.99
C LEU A 26 -7.44 -1.21 17.02
N PRO A 27 -8.77 -1.15 17.22
CA PRO A 27 -9.62 -2.33 17.21
C PRO A 27 -9.42 -3.13 15.91
N ALA A 28 -9.40 -4.46 16.02
CA ALA A 28 -9.28 -5.35 14.86
C ALA A 28 -10.16 -4.97 13.65
N PRO A 29 -11.44 -4.54 13.79
CA PRO A 29 -12.25 -4.12 12.64
C PRO A 29 -11.76 -2.83 11.99
N VAL A 30 -11.28 -1.85 12.77
CA VAL A 30 -10.73 -0.60 12.22
C VAL A 30 -9.46 -0.88 11.44
N ARG A 31 -8.60 -1.77 11.97
CA ARG A 31 -7.37 -2.18 11.29
C ARG A 31 -7.65 -2.93 9.99
N LEU A 32 -8.72 -3.74 9.95
CA LEU A 32 -9.16 -4.43 8.75
C LEU A 32 -9.74 -3.47 7.71
N ALA A 33 -10.56 -2.50 8.14
CA ALA A 33 -11.09 -1.45 7.28
C ALA A 33 -9.96 -0.61 6.68
N LEU A 34 -9.00 -0.18 7.50
CA LEU A 34 -7.85 0.59 7.03
C LEU A 34 -6.98 -0.20 6.03
N ALA A 35 -6.72 -1.48 6.32
CA ALA A 35 -6.00 -2.36 5.41
C ALA A 35 -6.76 -2.57 4.08
N GLY A 36 -8.08 -2.70 4.15
CA GLY A 36 -8.96 -2.82 2.98
C GLY A 36 -8.94 -1.56 2.12
N THR A 37 -9.10 -0.38 2.74
CA THR A 37 -9.00 0.92 2.05
C THR A 37 -7.64 1.09 1.40
N LEU A 38 -6.56 0.78 2.11
CA LEU A 38 -5.20 0.89 1.57
C LEU A 38 -4.98 -0.05 0.38
N LEU A 39 -5.54 -1.27 0.44
CA LEU A 39 -5.48 -2.24 -0.64
C LEU A 39 -6.28 -1.80 -1.87
N LEU A 40 -7.48 -1.26 -1.68
CA LEU A 40 -8.29 -0.64 -2.74
C LEU A 40 -7.55 0.53 -3.41
N LEU A 41 -6.96 1.40 -2.61
CA LEU A 41 -6.24 2.58 -3.08
C LEU A 41 -4.99 2.18 -3.88
N PHE A 42 -4.25 1.19 -3.40
CA PHE A 42 -3.12 0.61 -4.11
C PHE A 42 -3.54 -0.03 -5.44
N LEU A 43 -4.62 -0.82 -5.45
CA LEU A 43 -5.13 -1.46 -6.65
C LEU A 43 -5.59 -0.43 -7.69
N GLY A 44 -6.23 0.66 -7.22
CA GLY A 44 -6.61 1.80 -8.05
C GLY A 44 -5.40 2.47 -8.70
N ILE A 45 -4.33 2.74 -7.94
CA ILE A 45 -3.09 3.33 -8.47
C ILE A 45 -2.43 2.41 -9.51
N VAL A 46 -2.30 1.12 -9.21
CA VAL A 46 -1.72 0.14 -10.14
C VAL A 46 -2.54 0.06 -11.43
N GLY A 47 -3.87 0.02 -11.31
CA GLY A 47 -4.78 0.04 -12.46
C GLY A 47 -4.62 1.32 -13.29
N LEU A 48 -4.51 2.48 -12.66
CA LEU A 48 -4.27 3.76 -13.34
C LEU A 48 -2.94 3.77 -14.09
N ILE A 49 -1.86 3.28 -13.47
CA ILE A 49 -0.53 3.22 -14.09
C ILE A 49 -0.56 2.31 -15.32
N LEU A 50 -1.22 1.16 -15.22
CA LEU A 50 -1.37 0.23 -16.34
C LEU A 50 -2.21 0.84 -17.46
N TRP A 51 -3.35 1.46 -17.14
CA TRP A 51 -4.21 2.10 -18.11
C TRP A 51 -3.52 3.26 -18.83
N ALA A 52 -2.84 4.13 -18.07
CA ALA A 52 -2.04 5.23 -18.61
C ALA A 52 -0.85 4.72 -19.45
N GLY A 53 -0.20 3.64 -19.01
CA GLY A 53 0.89 3.01 -19.75
C GLY A 53 0.45 2.43 -21.09
N ILE A 54 -0.70 1.74 -21.12
CA ILE A 54 -1.30 1.22 -22.34
C ILE A 54 -1.72 2.37 -23.27
N GLY A 55 -2.42 3.37 -22.72
CA GLY A 55 -2.91 4.52 -23.50
C GLY A 55 -1.81 5.39 -24.09
N SER A 56 -0.65 5.48 -23.43
CA SER A 56 0.52 6.25 -23.91
C SER A 56 1.49 5.44 -24.76
N GLY A 57 1.27 4.13 -24.93
CA GLY A 57 2.21 3.23 -25.62
C GLY A 57 3.58 3.09 -24.92
N ASN A 58 3.71 3.58 -23.69
CA ASN A 58 4.97 3.58 -22.96
C ASN A 58 5.14 2.24 -22.23
N GLY A 59 5.82 1.30 -22.88
CA GLY A 59 6.12 -0.02 -22.32
C GLY A 59 6.81 0.03 -20.96
N LYS A 60 7.57 1.09 -20.65
CA LYS A 60 8.20 1.29 -19.33
C LYS A 60 7.18 1.50 -18.21
N LEU A 61 6.10 2.25 -18.45
CA LEU A 61 5.03 2.47 -17.47
C LEU A 61 4.22 1.19 -17.25
N VAL A 62 3.98 0.44 -18.32
CA VAL A 62 3.33 -0.88 -18.23
C VAL A 62 4.18 -1.86 -17.41
N LEU A 63 5.49 -1.92 -17.69
CA LEU A 63 6.42 -2.77 -16.93
C LEU A 63 6.44 -2.37 -15.44
N LEU A 64 6.45 -1.07 -15.14
CA LEU A 64 6.40 -0.55 -13.77
C LEU A 64 5.12 -1.01 -13.05
N GLY A 65 3.97 -0.89 -13.71
CA GLY A 65 2.69 -1.36 -13.17
C GLY A 65 2.68 -2.87 -12.89
N ILE A 66 3.24 -3.68 -13.80
CA ILE A 66 3.37 -5.14 -13.63
C ILE A 66 4.29 -5.49 -12.46
N VAL A 67 5.44 -4.83 -12.33
CA VAL A 67 6.38 -5.06 -11.22
C VAL A 67 5.75 -4.70 -9.88
N LEU A 68 5.03 -3.57 -9.79
CA LEU A 68 4.29 -3.18 -8.59
C LEU A 68 3.22 -4.23 -8.24
N ALA A 69 2.45 -4.68 -9.22
CA ALA A 69 1.42 -5.70 -9.02
C ALA A 69 2.01 -7.03 -8.54
N ALA A 70 3.09 -7.49 -9.17
CA ALA A 70 3.77 -8.74 -8.82
C ALA A 70 4.40 -8.68 -7.42
N GLY A 71 5.04 -7.55 -7.07
CA GLY A 71 5.61 -7.33 -5.74
C GLY A 71 4.54 -7.36 -4.65
N PHE A 72 3.40 -6.71 -4.90
CA PHE A 72 2.27 -6.71 -3.98
C PHE A 72 1.66 -8.12 -3.82
N ALA A 73 1.46 -8.83 -4.92
CA ALA A 73 0.97 -10.21 -4.89
C ALA A 73 1.91 -11.14 -4.11
N ALA A 74 3.22 -11.05 -4.34
CA ALA A 74 4.22 -11.82 -3.62
C ALA A 74 4.23 -11.50 -2.12
N TRP A 75 4.11 -10.23 -1.75
CA TRP A 75 4.02 -9.81 -0.36
C TRP A 75 2.76 -10.37 0.32
N LEU A 76 1.62 -10.32 -0.36
CA LEU A 76 0.34 -10.81 0.14
C LEU A 76 0.36 -12.33 0.36
N VAL A 77 0.90 -13.08 -0.61
CA VAL A 77 1.16 -14.53 -0.48
C VAL A 77 2.10 -14.82 0.69
N SER A 78 3.18 -14.04 0.85
CA SER A 78 4.12 -14.22 1.96
C SER A 78 3.47 -13.98 3.33
N ARG A 79 2.46 -13.09 3.41
CA ARG A 79 1.71 -12.86 4.66
C ARG A 79 0.75 -14.00 4.96
N ILE A 80 0.03 -14.50 3.95
CA ILE A 80 -0.86 -15.65 4.12
C ILE A 80 -0.07 -16.89 4.54
N ARG A 81 1.06 -17.18 3.86
CA ARG A 81 1.94 -18.32 4.20
C ARG A 81 2.52 -18.24 5.61
N ARG A 82 2.75 -17.02 6.13
CA ARG A 82 3.20 -16.81 7.51
C ARG A 82 2.12 -17.12 8.55
N LEU A 83 0.84 -16.92 8.21
CA LEU A 83 -0.28 -17.30 9.07
C LEU A 83 -0.47 -18.82 9.08
N GLU A 84 -0.29 -19.49 7.94
CA GLU A 84 -0.37 -20.96 7.86
C GLU A 84 0.75 -21.68 8.62
N LYS A 85 2.00 -21.19 8.56
CA LYS A 85 3.11 -21.80 9.32
C LYS A 85 2.92 -21.72 10.84
N GLY A 86 2.18 -20.73 11.34
CA GLY A 86 1.82 -20.65 12.76
C GLY A 86 0.79 -21.69 13.21
N ARG A 87 0.01 -22.27 12.28
CA ARG A 87 -1.06 -23.23 12.58
C ARG A 87 -0.60 -24.68 12.64
N ARG A 88 0.62 -25.00 12.16
CA ARG A 88 1.19 -26.37 12.22
C ARG A 88 2.07 -26.65 13.45
N ARG A 89 2.15 -25.71 14.40
CA ARG A 89 2.88 -25.89 15.69
C ARG A 89 1.97 -25.91 16.93
N LYS A 90 0.66 -25.89 16.75
CA LYS A 90 -0.32 -26.19 17.80
C LYS A 90 -0.89 -27.57 17.54
#